data_AF-X1H026-F1
#
_entry.id   AF-X1H026-F1
#
_cell.length_a   1.000
_cell.length_b   1.000
_cell.length_c   1.000
_cell.angle_alpha   90.00
_cell.angle_beta   90.00
_cell.angle_gamma   90.00
#
_symmetry.space_group_name_H-M   'P 1'
#
loop_
_entity.id
_entity.type
_entity.pdbx_description
1 polymer ?
#
loop_
_entity_poly.entity_id
_entity_poly.type
_entity_poly.pdbx_seq_one_letter_code
_entity_poly.pdbx_strand_id
1 'polypeptide(L)'
;TCYGYRRPTILAKMATTVDIISNGRLIFGIGAGWHEGEFRGFMGRFPPAKERLRGLEETVEICKRMFTQETSSYKGKLYQVENVLNSPPPIQEHIPIMIGGGGEKRTLKIVAKHGDISHFFPWEGVKT
;
A
#
# COMPACT_ATOMS: atom_id res chain seq x y z
N THR A 1 2.95 7.00 2.44
CA THR A 1 3.47 6.62 1.11
C THR A 1 2.33 6.47 0.09
N CYS A 2 2.62 6.44 -1.21
CA CYS A 2 1.66 6.22 -2.30
C CYS A 2 1.90 4.84 -2.94
N TYR A 3 0.82 4.14 -3.34
CA TYR A 3 0.94 2.82 -4.00
C TYR A 3 1.74 2.86 -5.31
N GLY A 4 1.68 3.98 -6.04
CA GLY A 4 2.11 4.03 -7.45
C GLY A 4 3.61 4.22 -7.65
N TYR A 5 4.33 4.86 -6.72
CA TYR A 5 5.70 5.33 -6.97
C TYR A 5 6.78 4.26 -6.83
N ARG A 6 6.43 3.09 -6.30
CA ARG A 6 7.36 1.98 -6.10
C ARG A 6 6.65 0.67 -6.38
N ARG A 7 7.37 -0.29 -6.97
CA ARG A 7 6.86 -1.66 -7.08
C ARG A 7 6.52 -2.17 -5.67
N PRO A 8 5.38 -2.85 -5.45
CA PRO A 8 4.95 -3.30 -4.12
C PRO A 8 6.02 -4.11 -3.37
N THR A 9 6.76 -4.96 -4.08
CA THR A 9 7.82 -5.78 -3.49
C THR A 9 8.99 -4.96 -2.95
N ILE A 10 9.39 -3.91 -3.67
CA ILE A 10 10.43 -2.98 -3.22
C ILE A 10 9.91 -2.14 -2.06
N LEU A 11 8.65 -1.70 -2.11
CA LEU A 11 8.03 -0.95 -1.03
C LEU A 11 7.96 -1.75 0.27
N ALA A 12 7.54 -3.03 0.20
CA ALA A 12 7.54 -3.94 1.35
C ALA A 12 8.95 -4.14 1.91
N LYS A 13 9.96 -4.31 1.04
CA LYS A 13 11.34 -4.45 1.50
C LYS A 13 11.84 -3.20 2.23
N MET A 14 11.56 -2.02 1.67
CA MET A 14 11.89 -0.74 2.31
C MET A 14 11.17 -0.57 3.66
N ALA A 15 9.88 -0.92 3.72
CA ALA A 15 9.10 -0.89 4.97
C ALA A 15 9.74 -1.80 6.02
N THR A 16 10.11 -3.02 5.65
CA THR A 16 10.79 -3.97 6.55
C THR A 16 12.12 -3.42 7.07
N THR A 17 12.92 -2.78 6.19
CA THR A 17 14.15 -2.10 6.63
C THR A 17 13.86 -1.00 7.65
N VAL A 18 12.84 -0.17 7.42
CA VAL A 18 12.44 0.88 8.37
C VAL A 18 11.96 0.27 9.69
N ASP A 19 11.19 -0.81 9.64
CA ASP A 19 10.76 -1.54 10.83
C ASP A 19 11.96 -1.98 11.68
N ILE A 20 12.95 -2.60 11.06
CA ILE A 20 14.17 -3.08 11.73
C ILE A 20 14.95 -1.92 12.34
N ILE A 21 15.33 -0.91 11.56
CA ILE A 21 16.16 0.21 12.07
C ILE A 21 15.43 1.06 13.09
N SER A 22 14.10 1.05 13.07
CA SER A 22 13.27 1.75 14.05
C SER A 22 13.03 0.94 15.32
N ASN A 23 13.49 -0.31 15.38
CA ASN A 23 13.21 -1.26 16.44
C ASN A 23 11.70 -1.51 16.62
N GLY A 24 11.02 -1.84 15.52
CA GLY A 24 9.62 -2.24 15.52
C GLY A 24 8.61 -1.09 15.70
N ARG A 25 8.96 0.14 15.30
CA ARG A 25 8.09 1.32 15.48
C ARG A 25 7.38 1.76 14.20
N LEU A 26 7.47 0.96 13.13
CA LEU A 26 6.85 1.31 11.87
C LEU A 26 5.32 1.18 11.94
N ILE A 27 4.63 2.25 11.53
CA ILE A 27 3.25 2.18 11.04
C ILE A 27 3.30 2.35 9.52
N PHE A 28 2.88 1.33 8.77
CA PHE A 28 2.91 1.34 7.31
C PHE A 28 1.74 2.14 6.73
N GLY A 29 1.93 3.46 6.62
CA GLY A 29 0.95 4.39 6.07
C GLY A 29 0.95 4.44 4.54
N ILE A 30 -0.16 4.06 3.89
CA ILE A 30 -0.28 4.02 2.43
C ILE A 30 -1.61 4.59 1.92
N GLY A 31 -1.60 5.20 0.73
CA GLY A 31 -2.81 5.68 0.05
C GLY A 31 -2.76 5.52 -1.47
N ALA A 32 -3.90 5.75 -2.13
CA ALA A 32 -4.05 5.65 -3.58
C ALA A 32 -3.43 6.85 -4.34
N GLY A 33 -2.92 7.84 -3.60
CA GLY A 33 -2.43 9.12 -4.13
C GLY A 33 -3.55 9.99 -4.73
N TRP A 34 -3.30 11.27 -4.95
CA TRP A 34 -4.34 12.20 -5.42
C TRP A 34 -3.80 13.32 -6.31
N HIS A 35 -2.52 13.68 -6.15
CA HIS A 35 -1.93 14.82 -6.83
C HIS A 35 -1.49 14.47 -8.26
N GLU A 36 -2.22 14.99 -9.25
CA GLU A 36 -1.97 14.71 -10.67
C GLU A 36 -0.55 15.09 -11.13
N GLY A 37 -0.06 16.27 -10.73
CA GLY A 37 1.30 16.74 -11.07
C GLY A 37 2.40 15.77 -10.63
N GLU A 38 2.40 15.34 -9.36
CA GLU A 38 3.33 14.31 -8.87
C GLU A 38 3.20 13.00 -9.64
N PHE A 39 1.99 12.52 -9.92
CA PHE A 39 1.80 11.30 -10.72
C PHE A 39 2.39 11.44 -12.12
N ARG A 40 2.18 12.56 -12.80
CA ARG A 40 2.78 12.79 -14.12
C ARG A 40 4.30 12.87 -14.04
N GLY A 41 4.86 13.50 -13.01
CA GLY A 41 6.31 13.58 -12.81
C GLY A 41 6.97 12.23 -12.52
N PHE A 42 6.43 11.43 -11.60
CA PHE A 42 7.01 10.15 -11.21
C PHE A 42 6.64 8.99 -12.14
N MET A 43 5.43 8.99 -12.69
CA MET A 43 4.85 7.85 -13.41
C MET A 43 4.54 8.14 -14.88
N GLY A 44 4.75 9.37 -15.36
CA GLY A 44 4.42 9.79 -16.74
C GLY A 44 2.92 9.87 -17.04
N ARG A 45 2.05 9.49 -16.10
CA ARG A 45 0.59 9.50 -16.27
C ARG A 45 -0.14 9.64 -14.94
N PHE A 46 -1.39 10.05 -15.00
CA PHE A 46 -2.31 10.05 -13.86
C PHE A 46 -3.43 9.02 -14.08
N PRO A 47 -3.35 7.83 -13.46
CA PRO A 47 -4.36 6.79 -13.65
C PRO A 47 -5.73 7.19 -13.07
N PRO A 48 -6.84 6.69 -13.65
CA PRO A 48 -8.17 6.95 -13.13
C PRO A 48 -8.32 6.37 -11.71
N ALA A 49 -9.20 6.96 -10.90
CA ALA A 49 -9.38 6.59 -9.49
C ALA A 49 -9.61 5.09 -9.27
N LYS A 50 -10.38 4.42 -10.15
CA LYS A 50 -10.64 2.98 -10.08
C LYS A 50 -9.35 2.14 -10.17
N GLU A 51 -8.42 2.57 -11.03
CA GLU A 51 -7.14 1.89 -11.18
C GLU A 51 -6.24 2.16 -9.97
N ARG A 52 -6.20 3.41 -9.49
CA ARG A 52 -5.43 3.79 -8.30
C ARG A 52 -5.86 3.04 -7.04
N LEU A 53 -7.16 2.94 -6.81
CA LEU A 53 -7.72 2.20 -5.67
C LEU A 53 -7.47 0.69 -5.77
N ARG A 54 -7.48 0.13 -6.98
CA ARG A 54 -7.07 -1.27 -7.18
C ARG A 54 -5.59 -1.45 -6.87
N GLY A 55 -4.75 -0.54 -7.36
CA GLY A 55 -3.31 -0.58 -7.11
C GLY A 55 -2.99 -0.48 -5.63
N LEU A 56 -3.72 0.34 -4.88
CA LEU A 56 -3.66 0.38 -3.42
C LEU A 56 -3.98 -0.99 -2.80
N GLU A 57 -5.13 -1.58 -3.15
CA GLU A 57 -5.58 -2.87 -2.61
C GLU A 57 -4.56 -4.00 -2.91
N GLU A 58 -4.14 -4.15 -4.16
CA GLU A 58 -3.14 -5.16 -4.55
C GLU A 58 -1.78 -4.92 -3.86
N THR A 59 -1.36 -3.65 -3.73
CA THR A 59 -0.10 -3.31 -3.04
C THR A 59 -0.14 -3.72 -1.58
N VAL A 60 -1.25 -3.43 -0.88
CA VAL A 60 -1.41 -3.80 0.53
C VAL A 60 -1.39 -5.32 0.69
N GLU A 61 -2.09 -6.07 -0.17
CA GLU A 61 -2.09 -7.53 -0.13
C GLU A 61 -0.69 -8.13 -0.33
N ILE A 62 0.09 -7.61 -1.30
CA ILE A 62 1.47 -8.05 -1.53
C ILE A 62 2.35 -7.74 -0.32
N CYS A 63 2.26 -6.51 0.22
CA CYS A 63 3.07 -6.12 1.38
C CYS A 63 2.76 -7.00 2.60
N LYS A 64 1.47 -7.24 2.91
CA LYS A 64 1.05 -8.12 4.01
C LYS A 64 1.66 -9.51 3.87
N ARG A 65 1.55 -10.12 2.68
CA ARG A 65 2.15 -11.44 2.43
C ARG A 65 3.66 -11.43 2.65
N MET A 66 4.37 -10.42 2.17
CA MET A 66 5.81 -10.28 2.37
C MET A 66 6.22 -10.03 3.83
N PHE A 67 5.34 -9.48 4.65
CA PHE A 67 5.62 -9.27 6.08
C PHE A 67 5.41 -10.54 6.89
N THR A 68 4.49 -11.42 6.50
CA THR A 68 4.06 -12.56 7.33
C THR A 68 4.44 -13.93 6.78
N GLN A 69 4.88 -14.04 5.52
CA GLN A 69 5.21 -15.31 4.87
C GLN A 69 6.70 -15.35 4.53
N GLU A 70 7.29 -16.56 4.59
CA GLU A 70 8.69 -16.78 4.20
C GLU A 70 8.92 -16.42 2.72
N THR A 71 8.06 -16.92 1.84
CA THR A 71 8.00 -16.52 0.43
C THR A 71 6.58 -16.16 0.05
N SER A 72 6.44 -15.26 -0.92
CA SER A 72 5.14 -14.74 -1.33
C SER A 72 5.01 -14.69 -2.86
N SER A 73 3.85 -15.14 -3.33
CA SER A 73 3.41 -14.99 -4.72
C SER A 73 2.07 -14.27 -4.74
N TYR A 74 1.82 -13.51 -5.80
CA TYR A 74 0.59 -12.74 -6.00
C TYR A 74 0.26 -12.62 -7.47
N LYS A 75 -1.01 -12.82 -7.84
CA LYS A 75 -1.49 -12.69 -9.21
C LYS A 75 -2.72 -11.79 -9.27
N GLY A 76 -2.45 -10.49 -9.36
CA GLY A 76 -3.45 -9.44 -9.49
C GLY A 76 -3.63 -8.97 -10.94
N LYS A 77 -4.38 -7.88 -11.08
CA LYS A 77 -4.58 -7.23 -12.39
C LYS A 77 -3.48 -6.24 -12.71
N LEU A 78 -2.88 -5.61 -11.71
CA LEU A 78 -1.80 -4.64 -11.88
C LEU A 78 -0.43 -5.26 -11.58
N TYR A 79 -0.37 -6.19 -10.65
CA TYR A 79 0.89 -6.81 -10.24
C TYR A 79 0.83 -8.33 -10.31
N GLN A 80 1.92 -8.90 -10.82
CA GLN A 80 2.24 -10.31 -10.71
C GLN A 80 3.61 -10.44 -10.04
N VAL A 81 3.65 -11.29 -9.03
CA VAL A 81 4.79 -11.51 -8.14
C VAL A 81 4.91 -13.00 -7.91
N GLU A 82 6.12 -13.55 -8.03
CA GLU A 82 6.36 -14.97 -7.87
C GLU A 82 7.55 -15.20 -6.95
N ASN A 83 7.35 -16.06 -5.95
CA ASN A 83 8.37 -16.58 -5.03
C ASN A 83 9.29 -15.50 -4.43
N VAL A 84 8.72 -14.37 -4.01
CA VAL A 84 9.49 -13.27 -3.43
C VAL A 84 9.75 -13.53 -1.96
N LEU A 85 11.04 -13.53 -1.61
CA LEU A 85 11.57 -13.59 -0.25
C LEU A 85 11.79 -12.19 0.31
N ASN A 86 11.33 -11.94 1.54
CA ASN A 86 11.61 -10.72 2.28
C ASN A 86 12.57 -10.99 3.45
N SER A 87 13.89 -10.95 3.19
CA SER A 87 14.93 -11.29 4.17
C SER A 87 15.92 -10.14 4.41
N PRO A 88 16.22 -9.74 5.66
CA PRO A 88 15.62 -10.24 6.91
C PRO A 88 14.12 -9.90 7.01
N PRO A 89 13.34 -10.68 7.81
CA PRO A 89 11.94 -10.40 8.09
C PRO A 89 11.77 -9.19 9.03
N PRO A 90 10.56 -8.63 9.14
CA PRO A 90 10.24 -7.60 10.14
C PRO A 90 10.52 -8.05 11.58
N ILE A 91 10.73 -7.08 12.47
CA ILE A 91 10.80 -7.30 13.92
C ILE A 91 9.39 -7.47 14.49
N GLN A 92 8.43 -6.67 14.02
CA GLN A 92 7.04 -6.78 14.43
C GLN A 92 6.41 -8.04 13.83
N GLU A 93 5.72 -8.85 14.66
CA GLU A 93 4.89 -9.96 14.17
C GLU A 93 3.77 -9.48 13.23
N HIS A 94 3.26 -8.27 13.50
CA HIS A 94 2.27 -7.60 12.69
C HIS A 94 2.61 -6.12 12.55
N ILE A 95 3.00 -5.68 11.35
CA ILE A 95 3.22 -4.25 11.07
C ILE A 95 1.85 -3.59 10.90
N PRO A 96 1.47 -2.60 11.73
CA PRO A 96 0.20 -1.90 11.58
C PRO A 96 0.11 -1.18 10.23
N ILE A 97 -0.98 -1.40 9.50
CA ILE A 97 -1.24 -0.78 8.20
C ILE A 97 -2.25 0.34 8.38
N MET A 98 -1.79 1.55 8.10
CA MET A 98 -2.66 2.73 8.08
C MET A 98 -3.03 3.07 6.63
N ILE A 99 -4.32 3.03 6.31
CA ILE A 99 -4.81 3.36 4.97
C ILE A 99 -5.41 4.77 4.98
N GLY A 100 -4.84 5.62 4.13
CA GLY A 100 -5.25 7.01 3.98
C GLY A 100 -6.15 7.23 2.76
N GLY A 101 -7.27 7.90 2.98
CA GLY A 101 -8.17 8.34 1.91
C GLY A 101 -9.64 8.43 2.32
N GLY A 102 -10.37 9.30 1.63
CA GLY A 102 -11.82 9.38 1.69
C GLY A 102 -12.51 8.42 0.71
N GLY A 103 -13.85 8.35 0.78
CA GLY A 103 -14.69 7.60 -0.16
C GLY A 103 -15.31 6.34 0.44
N GLU A 104 -16.60 6.43 0.77
CA GLU A 104 -17.39 5.39 1.43
C GLU A 104 -17.44 4.07 0.64
N LYS A 105 -17.60 4.16 -0.68
CA LYS A 105 -17.88 3.00 -1.53
C LYS A 105 -16.68 2.04 -1.69
N ARG A 106 -15.44 2.53 -1.61
CA ARG A 106 -14.24 1.76 -1.97
C ARG A 106 -13.12 1.86 -0.95
N THR A 107 -12.66 3.06 -0.62
CA THR A 107 -11.52 3.24 0.29
C THR A 107 -11.83 2.66 1.66
N LEU A 108 -12.99 2.97 2.24
CA LEU A 108 -13.39 2.41 3.54
C LEU A 108 -13.55 0.89 3.52
N LYS A 109 -13.95 0.31 2.38
CA LYS A 109 -13.98 -1.16 2.22
C LYS A 109 -12.57 -1.76 2.18
N ILE A 110 -11.61 -1.08 1.56
CA ILE A 110 -10.20 -1.52 1.57
C ILE A 110 -9.64 -1.41 2.99
N VAL A 111 -9.92 -0.32 3.71
CA VAL A 111 -9.57 -0.16 5.13
C VAL A 111 -10.13 -1.33 5.95
N ALA A 112 -11.43 -1.58 5.88
CA ALA A 112 -12.09 -2.62 6.66
C ALA A 112 -11.56 -4.04 6.36
N LYS A 113 -11.11 -4.30 5.13
CA LYS A 113 -10.54 -5.61 4.76
C LYS A 113 -9.07 -5.75 5.15
N HIS A 114 -8.31 -4.67 5.05
CA HIS A 114 -6.85 -4.78 4.98
C HIS A 114 -6.06 -3.94 5.97
N GLY A 115 -6.63 -2.83 6.45
CA GLY A 115 -5.97 -1.88 7.33
C GLY A 115 -6.32 -2.07 8.79
N ASP A 116 -5.40 -1.64 9.65
CA ASP A 116 -5.56 -1.58 11.11
C ASP A 116 -5.98 -0.17 11.56
N ILE A 117 -5.61 0.85 10.78
CA ILE A 117 -5.86 2.26 11.10
C ILE A 117 -6.45 2.96 9.86
N SER A 118 -7.50 3.73 10.08
CA SER A 118 -8.04 4.63 9.05
C SER A 118 -7.49 6.03 9.25
N HIS A 119 -6.79 6.57 8.24
CA HIS A 119 -6.53 8.01 8.14
C HIS A 119 -7.55 8.63 7.17
N PHE A 120 -8.77 8.77 7.68
CA PHE A 120 -9.90 9.33 6.95
C PHE A 120 -9.82 10.86 6.95
N PHE A 121 -10.12 11.46 5.80
CA PHE A 121 -10.34 12.89 5.67
C PHE A 121 -11.57 13.13 4.78
N PRO A 122 -12.43 14.10 5.13
CA PRO A 122 -13.54 14.49 4.27
C PRO A 122 -12.95 15.06 2.96
N TRP A 123 -13.31 14.45 1.83
CA TRP A 123 -12.82 14.89 0.52
C TRP A 123 -13.95 15.62 -0.19
N GLU A 124 -13.87 16.95 -0.27
CA GLU A 124 -14.95 17.81 -0.83
C GLU A 124 -14.95 17.88 -2.37
N GLY A 125 -13.99 17.24 -3.06
CA GLY A 125 -13.67 17.55 -4.46
C GLY A 125 -14.33 16.73 -5.57
N VAL A 126 -15.04 15.63 -5.29
CA VAL A 126 -15.73 14.84 -6.34
C VAL A 126 -17.04 14.29 -5.80
N LYS A 127 -18.15 14.68 -6.45
CA LYS A 127 -19.48 14.09 -6.25
C LYS A 127 -19.40 12.58 -6.51
N THR A 128 -19.69 11.79 -5.47
CA THR A 128 -19.70 10.31 -5.44
C THR A 128 -20.83 9.66 -6.23
#